data_AF-A0A3R9YKY0-F1
#
_entry.id   AF-A0A3R9YKY0-F1
#
_cell.length_a   1.000
_cell.length_b   1.000
_cell.length_c   1.000
_cell.angle_alpha   90.00
_cell.angle_beta   90.00
_cell.angle_gamma   90.00
#
_symmetry.space_group_name_H-M   'P 1'
#
loop_
_entity.id
_entity.type
_entity.pdbx_description
1 polymer ?
#
loop_
_entity_poly.entity_id
_entity_poly.type
_entity_poly.pdbx_seq_one_letter_code
_entity_poly.pdbx_strand_id
1 'polypeptide(L)'
;MTRWSEAELQVLRTVYVQRGLKAAAIELPARAERSIYIMASRMGLRTEHRPCPRGKMRSSAAEALRLRRQGFSYSAISRQLGMCEATATNAVLVAECLEAGHRPIERDHNRKILAAGRERLRLMLRKGFKHRDIQVRLGLAASSITRERRLYEQELRDRRLAPLPPAGGGERYSGAKISSADRKAVEQLYLEGFGAGKISDRTGVSRTHVLRIREKLVRRLGRKGEALPGCDADGRRIVVRDHARAIPTDNLRRLRELLLAGEPVSRAARQAVVGSCRAYRVFHELKAELAARGEELQRKPWRGKRLQSQALIVAPALPGKRWGIDRYRVLIRAGRTHEDAVRQVKADWAAHVAALPFEERIHLQIKAGAKVSKVVRLAPVMPEWTFGGVATGAL
;
A
#
# COMPACT_ATOMS: atom_id res chain seq x y z
N MET A 1 8.46 57.51 -19.43
CA MET A 1 7.36 57.07 -18.55
C MET A 1 6.12 57.88 -18.88
N THR A 2 5.11 57.29 -19.51
CA THR A 2 3.90 57.99 -19.94
C THR A 2 3.09 58.43 -18.71
N ARG A 3 2.89 59.75 -18.55
CA ARG A 3 2.17 60.36 -17.42
C ARG A 3 0.75 59.80 -17.34
N TRP A 4 0.27 59.52 -16.13
CA TRP A 4 -1.10 59.07 -15.89
C TRP A 4 -2.04 60.28 -15.93
N SER A 5 -3.15 60.17 -16.66
CA SER A 5 -4.17 61.23 -16.69
C SER A 5 -5.15 61.10 -15.52
N GLU A 6 -5.80 62.20 -15.13
CA GLU A 6 -6.76 62.17 -14.03
C GLU A 6 -7.96 61.24 -14.33
N ALA A 7 -8.35 61.12 -15.61
CA ALA A 7 -9.39 60.17 -16.04
C ALA A 7 -8.96 58.71 -15.80
N GLU A 8 -7.71 58.36 -16.11
CA GLU A 8 -7.18 57.02 -15.84
C GLU A 8 -7.11 56.74 -14.33
N LEU A 9 -6.73 57.73 -13.52
CA LEU A 9 -6.70 57.62 -12.06
C LEU A 9 -8.11 57.45 -11.48
N GLN A 10 -9.11 58.11 -12.06
CA GLN A 10 -10.49 57.97 -11.63
C GLN A 10 -11.04 56.56 -11.91
N VAL A 11 -10.68 55.96 -13.04
CA VAL A 11 -10.99 54.55 -13.33
C VAL A 11 -10.35 53.61 -12.31
N LEU A 12 -9.14 53.90 -11.83
CA LEU A 12 -8.54 53.12 -10.73
C LEU A 12 -9.31 53.30 -9.42
N ARG A 13 -9.70 54.53 -9.04
CA ARG A 13 -10.43 54.77 -7.79
C ARG A 13 -11.78 54.07 -7.75
N THR A 14 -12.47 53.94 -8.89
CA THR A 14 -13.81 53.35 -8.97
C THR A 14 -13.77 51.88 -9.40
N VAL A 15 -13.31 51.61 -10.62
CA VAL A 15 -13.39 50.29 -11.26
C VAL A 15 -12.40 49.31 -10.66
N TYR A 16 -11.16 49.71 -10.38
CA TYR A 16 -10.17 48.80 -9.79
C TYR A 16 -10.54 48.40 -8.36
N VAL A 17 -11.03 49.35 -7.54
CA VAL A 17 -11.46 49.07 -6.16
C VAL A 17 -12.64 48.09 -6.15
N GLN A 18 -13.66 48.32 -6.99
CA GLN A 18 -14.89 47.53 -7.00
C GLN A 18 -14.79 46.20 -7.76
N ARG A 19 -14.08 46.17 -8.90
CA ARG A 19 -14.11 45.07 -9.88
C ARG A 19 -12.73 44.47 -10.18
N GLY A 20 -11.67 45.05 -9.62
CA GLY A 20 -10.31 44.50 -9.66
C GLY A 20 -9.56 44.73 -10.98
N LEU A 21 -8.36 44.17 -11.04
CA LEU A 21 -7.36 44.42 -12.09
C LEU A 21 -7.88 44.15 -13.52
N LYS A 22 -8.63 43.07 -13.71
CA LYS A 22 -9.11 42.66 -15.04
C LYS A 22 -10.17 43.61 -15.60
N ALA A 23 -11.04 44.16 -14.76
CA ALA A 23 -12.02 45.15 -15.19
C ALA A 23 -11.35 46.49 -15.52
N ALA A 24 -10.39 46.93 -14.70
CA ALA A 24 -9.61 48.14 -14.98
C ALA A 24 -8.80 48.04 -16.28
N ALA A 25 -8.32 46.84 -16.64
CA ALA A 25 -7.59 46.61 -17.89
C ALA A 25 -8.47 46.69 -19.15
N ILE A 26 -9.78 46.44 -19.02
CA ILE A 26 -10.74 46.60 -20.13
C ILE A 26 -11.02 48.08 -20.39
N GLU A 27 -11.17 48.87 -19.32
CA GLU A 27 -11.41 50.33 -19.40
C GLU A 27 -10.15 51.12 -19.75
N LEU A 28 -8.96 50.54 -19.53
CA LEU A 28 -7.66 51.16 -19.83
C LEU A 28 -6.85 50.33 -20.84
N PRO A 29 -7.34 50.16 -22.08
CA PRO A 29 -6.72 49.27 -23.07
C PRO A 29 -5.30 49.74 -23.49
N ALA A 30 -5.02 51.04 -23.36
CA ALA A 30 -3.70 51.62 -23.64
C ALA A 30 -2.65 51.34 -22.54
N ARG A 31 -3.04 50.73 -21.42
CA ARG A 31 -2.16 50.47 -20.26
C ARG A 31 -2.03 48.96 -20.03
N ALA A 32 -0.80 48.48 -19.96
CA ALA A 32 -0.54 47.09 -19.59
C ALA A 32 -0.98 46.81 -18.15
N GLU A 33 -1.50 45.61 -17.88
CA GLU A 33 -2.00 45.18 -16.55
C GLU A 33 -0.96 45.41 -15.44
N ARG A 34 0.32 45.19 -15.73
CA ARG A 34 1.42 45.43 -14.78
C ARG A 34 1.54 46.91 -14.40
N SER A 35 1.34 47.82 -15.35
CA SER A 35 1.36 49.27 -15.12
C SER A 35 0.19 49.70 -14.23
N ILE A 36 -1.00 49.17 -14.51
CA ILE A 36 -2.23 49.38 -13.72
C ILE A 36 -2.03 48.89 -12.28
N TYR A 37 -1.44 47.70 -12.10
CA TYR A 37 -1.15 47.16 -10.78
C TYR A 37 -0.14 48.01 -9.98
N ILE A 38 0.96 48.43 -10.62
CA ILE A 38 1.99 49.26 -9.98
C ILE A 38 1.39 50.61 -9.57
N MET A 39 0.58 51.22 -10.43
CA MET A 39 -0.04 52.52 -10.13
C MET A 39 -1.09 52.41 -9.02
N ALA A 40 -1.96 51.40 -9.07
CA ALA A 40 -2.93 51.16 -8.00
C ALA A 40 -2.25 50.91 -6.64
N SER A 41 -1.13 50.19 -6.63
CA SER A 41 -0.30 49.98 -5.43
C SER A 41 0.30 51.30 -4.93
N ARG A 42 0.85 52.13 -5.83
CA ARG A 42 1.38 53.47 -5.50
C ARG A 42 0.32 54.41 -4.94
N MET A 43 -0.93 54.27 -5.39
CA MET A 43 -2.09 55.01 -4.87
C MET A 43 -2.68 54.42 -3.59
N GLY A 44 -2.15 53.30 -3.09
CA GLY A 44 -2.69 52.62 -1.89
C GLY A 44 -4.06 51.96 -2.09
N LEU A 45 -4.51 51.77 -3.34
CA LEU A 45 -5.82 51.22 -3.64
C LEU A 45 -5.84 49.71 -3.39
N ARG A 46 -6.84 49.26 -2.63
CA ARG A 46 -7.13 47.83 -2.39
C ARG A 46 -8.42 47.47 -3.10
N THR A 47 -8.42 46.30 -3.75
CA THR A 47 -9.62 45.79 -4.40
C THR A 47 -10.44 44.93 -3.44
N GLU A 48 -11.75 45.16 -3.39
CA GLU A 48 -12.71 44.28 -2.71
C GLU A 48 -13.02 43.05 -3.57
N HIS A 49 -12.79 43.16 -4.89
CA HIS A 49 -12.94 42.06 -5.83
C HIS A 49 -11.84 41.03 -5.65
N ARG A 50 -12.15 39.95 -4.93
CA ARG A 50 -11.36 38.73 -4.98
C ARG A 50 -11.87 37.89 -6.16
N PRO A 51 -11.13 37.75 -7.26
CA PRO A 51 -11.50 36.77 -8.27
C PRO A 51 -11.43 35.39 -7.63
N CYS A 52 -12.58 34.85 -7.24
CA CYS A 52 -12.67 33.46 -6.87
C CYS A 52 -12.47 32.65 -8.16
N PRO A 53 -11.50 31.72 -8.23
CA PRO A 53 -11.43 30.78 -9.33
C PRO A 53 -12.78 30.05 -9.38
N ARG A 54 -13.61 30.41 -10.36
CA ARG A 54 -14.97 29.87 -10.56
C ARG A 54 -14.90 28.35 -10.60
N GLY A 55 -15.66 27.69 -9.73
CA GLY A 55 -16.33 26.38 -9.93
C GLY A 55 -15.56 25.11 -10.34
N LYS A 56 -14.35 25.16 -10.92
CA LYS A 56 -13.71 24.04 -11.61
C LYS A 56 -13.51 22.79 -10.75
N MET A 57 -13.39 22.94 -9.43
CA MET A 57 -13.11 21.82 -8.54
C MET A 57 -14.23 20.77 -8.53
N ARG A 58 -15.51 21.18 -8.47
CA ARG A 58 -16.63 20.23 -8.39
C ARG A 58 -16.84 19.51 -9.72
N SER A 59 -16.85 20.26 -10.82
CA SER A 59 -17.01 19.71 -12.17
C SER A 59 -15.86 18.78 -12.58
N SER A 60 -14.65 19.01 -12.06
CA SER A 60 -13.47 18.20 -12.39
C SER A 60 -13.11 17.15 -11.33
N ALA A 61 -13.96 16.93 -10.32
CA ALA A 61 -13.67 16.02 -9.21
C ALA A 61 -13.56 14.54 -9.67
N ALA A 62 -14.53 14.08 -10.45
CA ALA A 62 -14.53 12.71 -10.99
C ALA A 62 -13.31 12.45 -11.89
N GLU A 63 -12.98 13.42 -12.74
CA GLU A 63 -11.82 13.34 -13.63
C GLU A 63 -10.50 13.36 -12.85
N ALA A 64 -10.38 14.21 -11.82
CA ALA A 64 -9.22 14.23 -10.94
C ALA A 64 -8.99 12.88 -10.25
N LEU A 65 -10.05 12.21 -9.82
CA LEU A 65 -9.97 10.87 -9.22
C LEU A 65 -9.54 9.81 -10.25
N ARG A 66 -10.08 9.87 -11.48
CA ARG A 66 -9.67 8.99 -12.58
C ARG A 66 -8.17 9.08 -12.85
N LEU A 67 -7.66 10.31 -13.01
CA LEU A 67 -6.23 10.57 -13.21
C LEU A 67 -5.40 10.08 -12.00
N ARG A 68 -5.91 10.27 -10.77
CA ARG A 68 -5.21 9.79 -9.58
C ARG A 68 -5.06 8.28 -9.56
N ARG A 69 -6.08 7.54 -9.98
CA ARG A 69 -6.06 6.06 -10.08
C ARG A 69 -5.12 5.55 -11.16
N GLN A 70 -4.93 6.33 -12.22
CA GLN A 70 -3.92 6.06 -13.26
C GLN A 70 -2.48 6.33 -12.80
N GLY A 71 -2.28 6.76 -11.55
CA GLY A 71 -0.95 6.97 -10.97
C GLY A 71 -0.41 8.39 -11.14
N PHE A 72 -1.17 9.33 -11.70
CA PHE A 72 -0.73 10.72 -11.81
C PHE A 72 -0.51 11.36 -10.43
N SER A 73 0.54 12.19 -10.34
CA SER A 73 0.82 13.01 -9.16
C SER A 73 -0.16 14.19 -9.07
N TYR A 74 -0.37 14.74 -7.87
CA TYR A 74 -1.26 15.91 -7.71
C TYR A 74 -0.83 17.12 -8.54
N SER A 75 0.48 17.34 -8.70
CA SER A 75 1.04 18.37 -9.59
C SER A 75 0.76 18.10 -11.08
N ALA A 76 0.77 16.84 -11.51
CA ALA A 76 0.42 16.48 -12.89
C ALA A 76 -1.08 16.67 -13.14
N ILE A 77 -1.92 16.24 -12.19
CA ILE A 77 -3.38 16.44 -12.25
C ILE A 77 -3.71 17.94 -12.29
N SER A 78 -3.02 18.75 -11.49
CA SER A 78 -3.26 20.19 -11.44
C SER A 78 -2.94 20.87 -12.77
N ARG A 79 -1.84 20.47 -13.42
CA ARG A 79 -1.47 20.92 -14.77
C ARG A 79 -2.50 20.48 -15.81
N GLN A 80 -2.90 19.20 -15.79
CA GLN A 80 -3.87 18.63 -16.72
C GLN A 80 -5.23 19.33 -16.65
N LEU A 81 -5.69 19.66 -15.44
CA LEU A 81 -7.02 20.24 -15.20
C LEU A 81 -7.01 21.77 -15.11
N GLY A 82 -5.86 22.42 -15.35
CA GLY A 82 -5.72 23.88 -15.29
C GLY A 82 -6.15 24.47 -13.95
N MET A 83 -5.74 23.85 -12.84
CA MET A 83 -6.03 24.30 -11.47
C MET A 83 -4.79 24.24 -10.58
N CYS A 84 -4.82 24.87 -9.41
CA CYS A 84 -3.71 24.75 -8.46
C CYS A 84 -3.71 23.38 -7.77
N GLU A 85 -2.53 22.92 -7.33
CA GLU A 85 -2.35 21.59 -6.73
C GLU A 85 -3.22 21.35 -5.48
N ALA A 86 -3.39 22.38 -4.64
CA ALA A 86 -4.29 22.31 -3.50
C ALA A 86 -5.76 22.09 -3.92
N THR A 87 -6.18 22.69 -5.03
CA THR A 87 -7.53 22.48 -5.59
C THR A 87 -7.66 21.09 -6.19
N ALA A 88 -6.65 20.60 -6.91
CA ALA A 88 -6.61 19.24 -7.45
C ALA A 88 -6.68 18.19 -6.33
N THR A 89 -5.94 18.39 -5.24
CA THR A 89 -5.98 17.52 -4.06
C THR A 89 -7.37 17.50 -3.43
N ASN A 90 -7.99 18.67 -3.22
CA ASN A 90 -9.35 18.74 -2.69
C ASN A 90 -10.38 18.10 -3.63
N ALA A 91 -10.23 18.26 -4.95
CA ALA A 91 -11.10 17.65 -5.95
C ALA A 91 -11.06 16.11 -5.85
N VAL A 92 -9.87 15.52 -5.75
CA VAL A 92 -9.69 14.07 -5.53
C VAL A 92 -10.35 13.64 -4.23
N LEU A 93 -10.12 14.33 -3.12
CA LEU A 93 -10.68 13.96 -1.81
C LEU A 93 -12.21 14.04 -1.79
N VAL A 94 -12.79 15.05 -2.44
CA VAL A 94 -14.25 15.18 -2.58
C VAL A 94 -14.82 14.03 -3.42
N ALA A 95 -14.15 13.66 -4.50
CA ALA A 95 -14.56 12.52 -5.33
C ALA A 95 -14.44 11.17 -4.58
N GLU A 96 -13.33 10.94 -3.86
CA GLU A 96 -13.16 9.76 -3.00
C GLU A 96 -14.28 9.67 -1.95
N CYS A 97 -14.67 10.81 -1.37
CA CYS A 97 -15.75 10.87 -0.39
C CYS A 97 -17.10 10.49 -0.99
N LEU A 98 -17.43 11.03 -2.16
CA LEU A 98 -18.68 10.73 -2.85
C LEU A 98 -18.76 9.26 -3.29
N GLU A 99 -17.66 8.71 -3.82
CA GLU A 99 -17.59 7.31 -4.23
C GLU A 99 -17.71 6.34 -3.04
N ALA A 100 -17.18 6.71 -1.87
CA ALA A 100 -17.38 5.97 -0.63
C ALA A 100 -18.81 6.08 -0.06
N GLY A 101 -19.74 6.75 -0.75
CA GLY A 101 -21.12 6.95 -0.29
C GLY A 101 -21.25 7.96 0.86
N HIS A 102 -20.26 8.85 1.02
CA HIS A 102 -20.26 9.86 2.08
C HIS A 102 -20.53 11.26 1.53
N ARG A 103 -21.14 12.12 2.37
CA ARG A 103 -21.38 13.53 2.03
C ARG A 103 -20.16 14.39 2.36
N PRO A 104 -19.51 15.04 1.38
CA PRO A 104 -18.41 15.97 1.64
C PRO A 104 -18.81 17.09 2.60
N ILE A 105 -17.84 17.63 3.31
CA ILE A 105 -18.09 18.75 4.19
C ILE A 105 -18.44 20.02 3.41
N GLU A 106 -19.38 20.77 3.94
CA GLU A 106 -19.81 22.02 3.33
C GLU A 106 -18.90 23.17 3.74
N ARG A 107 -18.72 24.09 2.79
CA ARG A 107 -17.87 25.26 2.95
C ARG A 107 -18.62 26.51 2.50
N ASP A 108 -18.33 27.64 3.13
CA ASP A 108 -18.86 28.94 2.74
C ASP A 108 -18.24 29.43 1.42
N HIS A 109 -18.68 30.60 0.96
CA HIS A 109 -18.12 31.28 -0.22
C HIS A 109 -16.62 31.59 -0.08
N ASN A 110 -16.12 31.74 1.16
CA ASN A 110 -14.70 31.92 1.50
C ASN A 110 -13.93 30.61 1.67
N ARG A 111 -14.53 29.46 1.35
CA ARG A 111 -13.96 28.11 1.49
C ARG A 111 -13.65 27.70 2.93
N LYS A 112 -14.19 28.38 3.94
CA LYS A 112 -14.15 27.98 5.35
C LYS A 112 -15.20 26.91 5.61
N ILE A 113 -14.89 26.02 6.55
CA ILE A 113 -15.82 24.95 6.96
C ILE A 113 -17.02 25.58 7.69
N LEU A 114 -18.24 25.23 7.28
CA LEU A 114 -19.46 25.67 7.96
C LEU A 114 -19.57 25.07 9.36
N ALA A 115 -20.34 25.71 10.25
CA ALA A 115 -20.52 25.27 11.63
C ALA A 115 -20.98 23.81 11.75
N ALA A 116 -22.02 23.43 10.99
CA ALA A 116 -22.51 22.04 10.94
C ALA A 116 -21.43 21.04 10.47
N GLY A 117 -20.59 21.45 9.50
CA GLY A 117 -19.45 20.67 9.06
C GLY A 117 -18.39 20.50 10.15
N ARG A 118 -18.08 21.58 10.88
CA ARG A 118 -17.10 21.57 11.97
C ARG A 118 -17.53 20.61 13.08
N GLU A 119 -18.82 20.56 13.42
CA GLU A 119 -19.33 19.62 14.42
C GLU A 119 -19.23 18.16 13.96
N ARG A 120 -19.50 17.85 12.67
CA ARG A 120 -19.26 16.51 12.10
C ARG A 120 -17.78 16.11 12.21
N LEU A 121 -16.86 17.03 11.92
CA LEU A 121 -15.43 16.80 12.07
C LEU A 121 -15.04 16.58 13.53
N ARG A 122 -15.54 17.40 14.46
CA ARG A 122 -15.29 17.27 15.91
C ARG A 122 -15.82 15.95 16.46
N LEU A 123 -16.97 15.48 16.00
CA LEU A 123 -17.50 14.16 16.38
C LEU A 123 -16.53 13.04 16.00
N MET A 124 -15.96 13.07 14.80
CA MET A 124 -14.97 12.07 14.37
C MET A 124 -13.66 12.14 15.17
N LEU A 125 -13.22 13.36 15.50
CA LEU A 125 -12.05 13.57 16.35
C LEU A 125 -12.29 13.04 17.78
N ARG A 126 -13.48 13.27 18.36
CA ARG A 126 -13.89 12.71 19.66
C ARG A 126 -13.94 11.19 19.66
N LYS A 127 -14.36 10.58 18.53
CA LYS A 127 -14.35 9.13 18.34
C LYS A 127 -12.96 8.55 18.03
N GLY A 128 -11.92 9.38 17.93
CA GLY A 128 -10.55 8.92 17.69
C GLY A 128 -10.31 8.35 16.28
N PHE A 129 -11.07 8.78 15.27
CA PHE A 129 -10.89 8.29 13.90
C PHE A 129 -9.48 8.56 13.36
N LYS A 130 -8.97 7.69 12.48
CA LYS A 130 -7.69 7.93 11.78
C LYS A 130 -7.85 9.12 10.85
N HIS A 131 -6.77 9.89 10.66
CA HIS A 131 -6.82 11.06 9.79
C HIS A 131 -7.22 10.70 8.35
N ARG A 132 -6.78 9.55 7.81
CA ARG A 132 -7.17 9.13 6.46
C ARG A 132 -8.67 8.83 6.36
N ASP A 133 -9.25 8.19 7.38
CA ASP A 133 -10.67 7.89 7.41
C ASP A 133 -11.51 9.17 7.45
N ILE A 134 -11.05 10.17 8.21
CA ILE A 134 -11.68 11.50 8.23
C ILE A 134 -11.59 12.18 6.85
N GLN A 135 -10.46 12.07 6.15
CA GLN A 135 -10.30 12.63 4.79
C GLN A 135 -11.29 11.99 3.81
N VAL A 136 -11.41 10.65 3.83
CA VAL A 136 -12.33 9.91 2.96
C VAL A 136 -13.78 10.22 3.32
N ARG A 137 -14.15 10.27 4.60
CA ARG A 137 -15.55 10.48 5.01
C ARG A 137 -16.06 11.91 4.87
N LEU A 138 -15.16 12.91 4.90
CA LEU A 138 -15.54 14.33 4.87
C LEU A 138 -15.04 15.08 3.63
N GLY A 139 -14.24 14.45 2.76
CA GLY A 139 -13.64 15.12 1.61
C GLY A 139 -12.71 16.27 2.02
N LEU A 140 -12.01 16.11 3.15
CA LEU A 140 -11.19 17.16 3.76
C LEU A 140 -9.70 16.88 3.58
N ALA A 141 -8.90 17.92 3.39
CA ALA A 141 -7.44 17.79 3.40
C ALA A 141 -6.90 17.53 4.82
N ALA A 142 -5.82 16.76 4.91
CA ALA A 142 -5.13 16.45 6.16
C ALA A 142 -4.73 17.69 6.98
N SER A 143 -4.33 18.77 6.28
CA SER A 143 -3.97 20.05 6.91
C SER A 143 -5.14 20.71 7.61
N SER A 144 -6.34 20.64 7.02
CA SER A 144 -7.56 21.18 7.62
C SER A 144 -7.94 20.40 8.88
N ILE A 145 -7.88 19.07 8.83
CA ILE A 145 -8.13 18.20 9.99
C ILE A 145 -7.14 18.50 11.13
N THR A 146 -5.85 18.63 10.80
CA THR A 146 -4.81 18.93 11.79
C THR A 146 -5.02 20.29 12.44
N ARG A 147 -5.39 21.32 11.66
CA ARG A 147 -5.68 22.66 12.18
C ARG A 147 -6.88 22.64 13.13
N GLU A 148 -7.99 22.05 12.71
CA GLU A 148 -9.20 21.98 13.54
C GLU A 148 -8.96 21.13 14.80
N ARG A 149 -8.17 20.05 14.73
CA ARG A 149 -7.78 19.28 15.92
C ARG A 149 -7.02 20.14 16.92
N ARG A 150 -6.03 20.93 16.49
CA ARG A 150 -5.27 21.82 17.39
C ARG A 150 -6.17 22.87 18.04
N LEU A 151 -7.02 23.52 17.26
CA LEU A 151 -7.97 24.53 17.76
C LEU A 151 -8.92 23.91 18.78
N TYR A 152 -9.40 22.69 18.51
CA TYR A 152 -10.32 22.01 19.42
C TYR A 152 -9.61 21.50 20.69
N GLU A 153 -8.39 20.98 20.59
CA GLU A 153 -7.56 20.63 21.75
C GLU A 153 -7.28 21.85 22.64
N GLN A 154 -7.05 23.02 22.04
CA GLN A 154 -6.88 24.28 22.78
C GLN A 154 -8.18 24.68 23.48
N GLU A 155 -9.32 24.66 22.80
CA GLU A 155 -10.64 24.94 23.40
C GLU A 155 -10.96 24.00 24.58
N LEU A 156 -10.65 22.70 24.45
CA LEU A 156 -10.85 21.73 25.54
C LEU A 156 -9.95 22.04 26.73
N ARG A 157 -8.69 22.42 26.48
CA ARG A 157 -7.74 22.82 27.54
C ARG A 157 -8.21 24.08 28.26
N ASP A 158 -8.63 25.09 27.51
CA ASP A 158 -9.11 26.37 28.07
C ASP A 158 -10.35 26.15 28.95
N ARG A 159 -11.19 25.17 28.58
CA ARG A 159 -12.39 24.75 29.35
C ARG A 159 -12.12 23.68 30.41
N ARG A 160 -10.87 23.25 30.61
CA ARG A 160 -10.48 22.16 31.54
C ARG A 160 -11.22 20.84 31.31
N LEU A 161 -11.58 20.55 30.07
CA LEU A 161 -12.21 19.31 29.65
C LEU A 161 -11.16 18.25 29.27
N ALA A 162 -11.59 16.99 29.23
CA ALA A 162 -10.73 15.89 28.81
C ALA A 162 -10.15 16.12 27.39
N PRO A 163 -8.86 15.82 27.16
CA PRO A 163 -8.23 15.99 25.86
C PRO A 163 -8.81 15.02 24.83
N LEU A 164 -8.66 15.35 23.54
CA LEU A 164 -9.08 14.45 22.47
C LEU A 164 -8.27 13.15 22.49
N PRO A 165 -8.89 12.00 22.15
CA PRO A 165 -8.15 10.77 21.99
C PRO A 165 -7.10 10.88 20.89
N PRO A 166 -6.04 10.07 20.95
CA PRO A 166 -5.09 9.95 19.86
C PRO A 166 -5.80 9.48 18.58
N ALA A 167 -5.33 9.95 17.42
CA ALA A 167 -5.88 9.53 16.14
C ALA A 167 -5.69 8.01 15.95
N GLY A 168 -6.74 7.33 15.48
CA GLY A 168 -6.77 5.87 15.36
C GLY A 168 -6.81 5.13 16.69
N GLY A 169 -7.27 5.76 17.79
CA GLY A 169 -7.33 5.12 19.10
C GLY A 169 -5.97 4.75 19.71
N GLY A 170 -4.88 5.34 19.20
CA GLY A 170 -3.51 5.00 19.63
C GLY A 170 -2.79 4.01 18.72
N GLU A 171 -3.46 3.47 17.69
CA GLU A 171 -2.80 2.61 16.71
C GLU A 171 -1.72 3.36 15.93
N ARG A 172 -0.54 2.73 15.80
CA ARG A 172 0.58 3.26 15.00
C ARG A 172 0.32 3.04 13.49
N TYR A 173 -0.30 4.02 12.82
CA TYR A 173 -0.51 3.99 11.35
C TYR A 173 0.52 4.86 10.57
N SER A 174 0.52 4.76 9.24
CA SER A 174 1.49 5.45 8.35
C SER A 174 1.48 6.99 8.43
N GLY A 175 0.47 7.58 9.06
CA GLY A 175 0.36 9.01 9.31
C GLY A 175 0.53 9.41 10.78
N ALA A 176 0.79 8.46 11.68
CA ALA A 176 1.04 8.74 13.09
C ALA A 176 2.42 9.39 13.27
N LYS A 177 2.56 10.35 14.20
CA LYS A 177 3.88 10.92 14.51
C LYS A 177 4.76 9.83 15.14
N ILE A 178 6.00 9.75 14.68
CA ILE A 178 7.02 8.85 15.24
C ILE A 178 7.86 9.65 16.24
N SER A 179 8.14 9.07 17.40
CA SER A 179 9.05 9.68 18.37
C SER A 179 10.50 9.70 17.86
N SER A 180 11.34 10.57 18.44
CA SER A 180 12.77 10.59 18.13
C SER A 180 13.45 9.27 18.52
N ALA A 181 13.02 8.68 19.65
CA ALA A 181 13.52 7.39 20.13
C ALA A 181 13.20 6.25 19.16
N ASP A 182 11.94 6.13 18.71
CA ASP A 182 11.53 5.13 17.73
C ASP A 182 12.31 5.30 16.40
N ARG A 183 12.58 6.54 15.97
CA ARG A 183 13.40 6.79 14.78
C ARG A 183 14.82 6.27 14.95
N LYS A 184 15.48 6.58 16.08
CA LYS A 184 16.83 6.09 16.38
C LYS A 184 16.87 4.56 16.43
N ALA A 185 15.88 3.93 17.08
CA ALA A 185 15.77 2.47 17.13
C ALA A 185 15.64 1.84 15.73
N VAL A 186 14.82 2.42 14.85
CA VAL A 186 14.68 1.97 13.45
C VAL A 186 15.99 2.13 12.68
N GLU A 187 16.70 3.25 12.83
CA GLU A 187 18.00 3.48 12.19
C GLU A 187 19.05 2.46 12.67
N GLN A 188 19.11 2.20 13.97
CA GLN A 188 20.02 1.23 14.56
C GLN A 188 19.79 -0.19 14.03
N LEU A 189 18.53 -0.64 13.99
CA LEU A 189 18.19 -1.95 13.42
C LEU A 189 18.54 -2.05 11.92
N TYR A 190 18.50 -0.94 11.19
CA TYR A 190 18.97 -0.91 9.81
C TYR A 190 20.48 -1.05 9.69
N LEU A 191 21.24 -0.41 10.58
CA LEU A 191 22.71 -0.55 10.67
C LEU A 191 23.11 -1.97 11.10
N GLU A 192 22.31 -2.65 11.92
CA GLU A 192 22.49 -4.06 12.28
C GLU A 192 22.19 -5.03 11.11
N GLY A 193 21.64 -4.52 10.01
CA GLY A 193 21.38 -5.26 8.77
C GLY A 193 19.97 -5.81 8.61
N PHE A 194 19.04 -5.52 9.53
CA PHE A 194 17.67 -6.03 9.47
C PHE A 194 16.87 -5.48 8.28
N GLY A 195 15.92 -6.27 7.80
CA GLY A 195 14.99 -5.89 6.74
C GLY A 195 13.78 -5.10 7.27
N ALA A 196 13.16 -4.29 6.41
CA ALA A 196 12.05 -3.39 6.77
C ALA A 196 10.85 -4.09 7.44
N GLY A 197 10.56 -5.35 7.06
CA GLY A 197 9.49 -6.14 7.68
C GLY A 197 9.80 -6.44 9.15
N LYS A 198 10.95 -7.07 9.43
CA LYS A 198 11.36 -7.38 10.81
C LYS A 198 11.50 -6.14 11.69
N ILE A 199 11.96 -5.03 11.12
CA ILE A 199 12.04 -3.76 11.84
C ILE A 199 10.64 -3.27 12.22
N SER A 200 9.69 -3.35 11.29
CA SER A 200 8.27 -3.02 11.56
C SER A 200 7.72 -3.90 12.68
N ASP A 201 8.00 -5.21 12.64
CA ASP A 201 7.53 -6.16 13.64
C ASP A 201 8.15 -5.89 15.03
N ARG A 202 9.45 -5.58 15.11
CA ARG A 202 10.17 -5.32 16.37
C ARG A 202 9.84 -3.98 17.01
N THR A 203 9.63 -2.93 16.21
CA THR A 203 9.43 -1.56 16.71
C THR A 203 7.96 -1.16 16.80
N GLY A 204 7.05 -1.95 16.20
CA GLY A 204 5.65 -1.57 16.01
C GLY A 204 5.45 -0.34 15.13
N VAL A 205 6.51 0.19 14.50
CA VAL A 205 6.42 1.32 13.57
C VAL A 205 5.94 0.80 12.23
N SER A 206 4.98 1.51 11.61
CA SER A 206 4.46 1.09 10.30
C SER A 206 5.56 0.92 9.24
N ARG A 207 5.43 -0.12 8.42
CA ARG A 207 6.38 -0.43 7.33
C ARG A 207 6.67 0.76 6.40
N THR A 208 5.67 1.57 6.09
CA THR A 208 5.83 2.77 5.25
C THR A 208 6.79 3.78 5.89
N HIS A 209 6.72 3.96 7.20
CA HIS A 209 7.62 4.85 7.93
C HIS A 209 9.04 4.30 7.98
N VAL A 210 9.18 3.00 8.24
CA VAL A 210 10.45 2.30 8.23
C VAL A 210 11.16 2.49 6.88
N LEU A 211 10.44 2.37 5.75
CA LEU A 211 11.00 2.63 4.42
C LEU A 211 11.42 4.10 4.20
N ARG A 212 10.64 5.08 4.67
CA ARG A 212 11.02 6.51 4.58
C ARG A 212 12.27 6.82 5.41
N ILE A 213 12.39 6.22 6.60
CA ILE A 213 13.59 6.37 7.44
C ILE A 213 14.80 5.79 6.71
N ARG A 214 14.64 4.62 6.08
CA ARG A 214 15.69 4.02 5.25
C ARG A 214 16.17 4.93 4.12
N GLU A 215 15.26 5.51 3.36
CA GLU A 215 15.61 6.40 2.23
C GLU A 215 16.45 7.60 2.70
N LYS A 216 16.09 8.18 3.84
CA LYS A 216 16.87 9.26 4.47
C LYS A 216 18.23 8.77 4.97
N LEU A 217 18.27 7.59 5.58
CA LEU A 217 19.50 6.99 6.08
C LEU A 217 20.49 6.70 4.94
N VAL A 218 20.02 6.09 3.84
CA VAL A 218 20.84 5.84 2.64
C VAL A 218 21.41 7.15 2.09
N ARG A 219 20.58 8.18 1.90
CA ARG A 219 21.06 9.49 1.44
C ARG A 219 22.09 10.12 2.39
N ARG A 220 21.91 9.96 3.70
CA ARG A 220 22.82 10.49 4.72
C ARG A 220 24.17 9.78 4.70
N LEU A 221 24.17 8.45 4.61
CA LEU A 221 25.38 7.63 4.53
C LEU A 221 26.11 7.86 3.20
N GLY A 222 25.38 7.94 2.07
CA GLY A 222 25.97 8.21 0.77
C GLY A 222 26.72 9.55 0.70
N ARG A 223 26.25 10.59 1.41
CA ARG A 223 27.00 11.86 1.54
C ARG A 223 28.34 11.72 2.29
N LYS A 224 28.49 10.68 3.10
CA LYS A 224 29.73 10.34 3.81
C LYS A 224 30.60 9.34 3.05
N GLY A 225 30.17 8.89 1.88
CA GLY A 225 30.81 7.78 1.16
C GLY A 225 30.56 6.40 1.79
N GLU A 226 29.65 6.30 2.76
CA GLU A 226 29.31 5.05 3.43
C GLU A 226 28.06 4.40 2.80
N ALA A 227 28.01 3.08 2.80
CA ALA A 227 26.82 2.32 2.38
C ALA A 227 26.13 1.69 3.59
N LEU A 228 24.80 1.52 3.51
CA LEU A 228 24.06 0.80 4.54
C LEU A 228 24.52 -0.67 4.55
N PRO A 229 24.77 -1.29 5.72
CA PRO A 229 25.20 -2.68 5.78
C PRO A 229 24.27 -3.62 5.01
N GLY A 230 24.87 -4.41 4.11
CA GLY A 230 24.15 -5.30 3.20
C GLY A 230 23.47 -4.60 2.01
N CYS A 231 23.78 -3.34 1.72
CA CYS A 231 23.37 -2.61 0.52
C CYS A 231 24.58 -2.14 -0.31
N ASP A 232 24.36 -1.86 -1.60
CA ASP A 232 25.30 -1.10 -2.42
C ASP A 232 25.23 0.41 -2.13
N ALA A 233 26.06 1.19 -2.82
CA ALA A 233 26.13 2.64 -2.73
C ALA A 233 24.79 3.34 -3.06
N ASP A 234 23.99 2.75 -3.95
CA ASP A 234 22.66 3.25 -4.32
C ASP A 234 21.57 2.86 -3.30
N GLY A 235 21.93 2.09 -2.27
CA GLY A 235 20.99 1.59 -1.28
C GLY A 235 20.08 0.50 -1.83
N ARG A 236 20.47 -0.24 -2.86
CA ARG A 236 19.87 -1.53 -3.23
C ARG A 236 20.48 -2.60 -2.32
N ARG A 237 19.63 -3.49 -1.81
CA ARG A 237 20.03 -4.46 -0.80
C ARG A 237 20.62 -5.71 -1.45
N ILE A 238 21.90 -5.99 -1.19
CA ILE A 238 22.65 -7.16 -1.69
C ILE A 238 22.54 -8.32 -0.70
N VAL A 239 22.64 -8.05 0.60
CA VAL A 239 22.60 -9.04 1.68
C VAL A 239 21.55 -8.62 2.70
N VAL A 240 20.62 -9.52 3.04
CA VAL A 240 19.63 -9.26 4.10
C VAL A 240 19.92 -10.17 5.28
N ARG A 241 20.33 -9.57 6.40
CA ARG A 241 20.39 -10.30 7.66
C ARG A 241 18.96 -10.66 8.05
N ASP A 242 18.70 -11.97 8.10
CA ASP A 242 17.55 -12.53 8.78
C ASP A 242 16.19 -11.99 8.26
N HIS A 243 15.92 -12.13 6.96
CA HIS A 243 14.62 -11.78 6.37
C HIS A 243 13.55 -12.86 6.56
N ALA A 244 12.26 -12.51 6.44
CA ALA A 244 11.12 -13.46 6.51
C ALA A 244 11.26 -14.68 5.59
N ARG A 245 12.04 -14.55 4.51
CA ARG A 245 12.30 -15.60 3.51
C ARG A 245 13.63 -16.34 3.70
N ALA A 246 14.33 -16.10 4.81
CA ALA A 246 15.57 -16.79 5.13
C ALA A 246 15.28 -18.28 5.24
N ILE A 247 16.07 -19.07 4.50
CA ILE A 247 16.03 -20.52 4.60
C ILE A 247 16.81 -20.87 5.87
N PRO A 248 16.20 -21.60 6.83
CA PRO A 248 16.90 -22.07 8.03
C PRO A 248 18.17 -22.84 7.68
N THR A 249 19.20 -22.75 8.53
CA THR A 249 20.47 -23.46 8.36
C THR A 249 20.27 -24.97 8.32
N ASP A 250 19.36 -25.51 9.12
CA ASP A 250 19.01 -26.93 9.13
C ASP A 250 18.45 -27.41 7.79
N ASN A 251 17.62 -26.59 7.15
CA ASN A 251 17.09 -26.90 5.82
C ASN A 251 18.21 -26.92 4.76
N LEU A 252 19.21 -26.03 4.88
CA LEU A 252 20.37 -26.04 3.98
C LEU A 252 21.27 -27.25 4.22
N ARG A 253 21.48 -27.63 5.49
CA ARG A 253 22.21 -28.86 5.87
C ARG A 253 21.53 -30.10 5.30
N ARG A 254 20.21 -30.22 5.51
CA ARG A 254 19.40 -31.31 4.96
C ARG A 254 19.44 -31.37 3.44
N LEU A 255 19.43 -30.21 2.77
CA LEU A 255 19.60 -30.14 1.32
C LEU A 255 20.96 -30.69 0.87
N ARG A 256 22.05 -30.33 1.56
CA ARG A 256 23.39 -30.83 1.24
C ARG A 256 23.49 -32.35 1.43
N GLU A 257 22.95 -32.88 2.53
CA GLU A 257 22.87 -34.32 2.79
C GLU A 257 22.17 -35.07 1.64
N LEU A 258 21.02 -34.57 1.19
CA LEU A 258 20.26 -35.18 0.10
C LEU A 258 21.00 -35.12 -1.24
N LEU A 259 21.69 -34.02 -1.52
CA LEU A 259 22.49 -33.86 -2.74
C LEU A 259 23.71 -34.79 -2.74
N LEU A 260 24.40 -34.95 -1.61
CA LEU A 260 25.49 -35.92 -1.45
C LEU A 260 25.01 -37.37 -1.59
N ALA A 261 23.80 -37.67 -1.14
CA ALA A 261 23.15 -38.97 -1.34
C ALA A 261 22.69 -39.23 -2.81
N GLY A 262 23.00 -38.31 -3.73
CA GLY A 262 22.71 -38.42 -5.16
C GLY A 262 21.25 -38.21 -5.53
N GLU A 263 20.45 -37.56 -4.67
CA GLU A 263 19.06 -37.21 -5.00
C GLU A 263 19.00 -36.08 -6.05
N PRO A 264 18.06 -36.13 -7.01
CA PRO A 264 17.86 -35.05 -7.96
C PRO A 264 17.57 -33.71 -7.27
N VAL A 265 18.18 -32.62 -7.73
CA VAL A 265 18.09 -31.27 -7.13
C VAL A 265 16.64 -30.84 -6.87
N SER A 266 15.74 -31.11 -7.83
CA SER A 266 14.32 -30.74 -7.72
C SER A 266 13.60 -31.49 -6.59
N ARG A 267 13.95 -32.76 -6.35
CA ARG A 267 13.38 -33.59 -5.28
C ARG A 267 13.98 -33.21 -3.93
N ALA A 268 15.30 -33.07 -3.86
CA ALA A 268 16.01 -32.61 -2.67
C ALA A 268 15.51 -31.24 -2.19
N ALA A 269 15.29 -30.30 -3.12
CA ALA A 269 14.73 -28.99 -2.83
C ALA A 269 13.33 -29.07 -2.19
N ARG A 270 12.46 -29.96 -2.68
CA ARG A 270 11.10 -30.14 -2.12
C ARG A 270 11.15 -30.74 -0.71
N GLN A 271 11.97 -31.76 -0.51
CA GLN A 271 12.11 -32.42 0.80
C GLN A 271 12.72 -31.49 1.84
N ALA A 272 13.74 -30.73 1.47
CA ALA A 272 14.39 -29.74 2.35
C ALA A 272 13.61 -28.42 2.46
N VAL A 273 12.47 -28.25 1.78
CA VAL A 273 11.67 -27.01 1.76
C VAL A 273 12.52 -25.79 1.35
N VAL A 274 13.31 -25.97 0.29
CA VAL A 274 14.16 -24.93 -0.31
C VAL A 274 13.64 -24.58 -1.70
N GLY A 275 13.65 -23.29 -2.05
CA GLY A 275 13.27 -22.84 -3.38
C GLY A 275 14.26 -23.36 -4.44
N SER A 276 13.76 -23.75 -5.62
CA SER A 276 14.55 -24.35 -6.70
C SER A 276 15.80 -23.54 -7.06
N CYS A 277 15.69 -22.23 -7.25
CA CYS A 277 16.83 -21.38 -7.61
C CYS A 277 17.96 -21.40 -6.57
N ARG A 278 17.63 -21.46 -5.26
CA ARG A 278 18.67 -21.56 -4.22
C ARG A 278 19.24 -22.96 -4.16
N ALA A 279 18.43 -23.99 -4.38
CA ALA A 279 18.89 -25.37 -4.40
C ALA A 279 19.91 -25.63 -5.52
N TYR A 280 19.69 -25.08 -6.72
CA TYR A 280 20.67 -25.15 -7.81
C TYR A 280 21.97 -24.41 -7.47
N ARG A 281 21.91 -23.25 -6.81
CA ARG A 281 23.15 -22.58 -6.34
C ARG A 281 23.94 -23.44 -5.36
N VAL A 282 23.26 -24.00 -4.35
CA VAL A 282 23.89 -24.89 -3.36
C VAL A 282 24.49 -26.13 -4.03
N PHE A 283 23.82 -26.67 -5.05
CA PHE A 283 24.37 -27.77 -5.86
C PHE A 283 25.67 -27.38 -6.58
N HIS A 284 25.74 -26.19 -7.20
CA HIS A 284 26.96 -25.71 -7.85
C HIS A 284 28.08 -25.38 -6.85
N GLU A 285 27.74 -24.77 -5.71
CA GLU A 285 28.66 -24.54 -4.58
C GLU A 285 29.26 -25.87 -4.11
N LEU A 286 28.43 -26.88 -3.86
CA LEU A 286 28.86 -28.22 -3.43
C LEU A 286 29.70 -28.93 -4.51
N LYS A 287 29.32 -28.82 -5.78
CA LYS A 287 30.10 -29.40 -6.89
C LYS A 287 31.50 -28.79 -6.96
N ALA A 288 31.61 -27.48 -6.78
CA ALA A 288 32.90 -26.79 -6.76
C ALA A 288 33.76 -27.21 -5.55
N GLU A 289 33.14 -27.33 -4.37
CA GLU A 289 33.83 -27.81 -3.15
C GLU A 289 34.37 -29.23 -3.30
N LEU A 290 33.61 -30.15 -3.90
CA LEU A 290 34.05 -31.52 -4.14
C LEU A 290 35.13 -31.58 -5.22
N ALA A 291 34.97 -30.83 -6.32
CA ALA A 291 35.98 -30.75 -7.37
C ALA A 291 37.33 -30.22 -6.83
N ALA A 292 37.31 -29.26 -5.90
CA ALA A 292 38.51 -28.77 -5.23
C ALA A 292 39.20 -29.83 -4.34
N ARG A 293 38.46 -30.87 -3.93
CA ARG A 293 38.97 -32.03 -3.18
C ARG A 293 39.32 -33.22 -4.08
N GLY A 294 39.20 -33.07 -5.40
CA GLY A 294 39.37 -34.17 -6.36
C GLY A 294 38.22 -35.18 -6.37
N GLU A 295 37.11 -34.89 -5.71
CA GLU A 295 35.93 -35.75 -5.65
C GLU A 295 34.88 -35.30 -6.67
N GLU A 296 34.08 -36.25 -7.16
CA GLU A 296 32.92 -35.95 -8.01
C GLU A 296 31.62 -36.20 -7.26
N LEU A 297 30.66 -35.28 -7.40
CA LEU A 297 29.33 -35.46 -6.84
C LEU A 297 28.61 -36.61 -7.54
N GLN A 298 28.42 -37.72 -6.82
CA GLN A 298 27.74 -38.90 -7.34
C GLN A 298 26.32 -38.55 -7.79
N ARG A 299 26.02 -38.79 -9.07
CA ARG A 299 24.66 -38.71 -9.62
C ARG A 299 24.10 -40.12 -9.67
N LYS A 300 22.98 -40.37 -9.00
CA LYS A 300 22.23 -41.61 -9.24
C LYS A 300 21.81 -41.62 -10.71
N PRO A 301 22.12 -42.69 -11.47
CA PRO A 301 21.76 -42.77 -12.87
C PRO A 301 20.24 -42.62 -12.99
N TRP A 302 19.81 -41.74 -13.88
CA TRP A 302 18.40 -41.50 -14.15
C TRP A 302 17.82 -42.79 -14.74
N ARG A 303 17.08 -43.56 -13.93
CA ARG A 303 16.39 -44.76 -14.41
C ARG A 303 15.25 -44.31 -15.31
N GLY A 304 15.53 -44.25 -16.61
CA GLY A 304 14.58 -44.00 -17.69
C GLY A 304 13.55 -45.12 -17.76
N LYS A 305 12.55 -45.06 -16.90
CA LYS A 305 11.21 -45.60 -17.15
C LYS A 305 10.26 -44.54 -16.62
N ARG A 306 9.17 -44.28 -17.35
CA ARG A 306 8.01 -43.51 -16.87
C ARG A 306 7.70 -44.03 -15.46
N LEU A 307 8.21 -43.36 -14.43
CA LEU A 307 7.70 -43.52 -13.07
C LEU A 307 6.23 -43.22 -13.24
N GLN A 308 5.40 -44.24 -13.06
CA GLN A 308 3.95 -44.11 -13.01
C GLN A 308 3.67 -42.82 -12.27
N SER A 309 2.78 -41.99 -12.80
CA SER A 309 2.45 -40.65 -12.31
C SER A 309 2.37 -40.58 -10.77
N GLN A 310 2.01 -41.68 -10.10
CA GLN A 310 2.05 -41.91 -8.66
C GLN A 310 3.42 -41.75 -7.98
N ALA A 311 4.53 -42.20 -8.56
CA ALA A 311 5.86 -42.10 -7.92
C ALA A 311 6.56 -40.75 -8.15
N LEU A 312 6.10 -39.96 -9.12
CA LEU A 312 6.44 -38.53 -9.25
C LEU A 312 5.56 -37.63 -8.35
N ILE A 313 4.45 -38.15 -7.84
CA ILE A 313 3.68 -37.54 -6.75
C ILE A 313 4.37 -37.92 -5.42
N VAL A 314 5.62 -37.48 -5.26
CA VAL A 314 6.04 -37.10 -3.91
C VAL A 314 5.21 -35.85 -3.64
N ALA A 315 4.12 -36.03 -2.88
CA ALA A 315 3.31 -34.92 -2.41
C ALA A 315 4.27 -33.80 -1.98
N PRO A 316 4.09 -32.55 -2.46
CA PRO A 316 4.96 -31.48 -2.04
C PRO A 316 5.01 -31.52 -0.52
N ALA A 317 6.22 -31.50 0.07
CA ALA A 317 6.39 -31.68 1.51
C ALA A 317 5.45 -30.75 2.31
N LEU A 318 5.10 -29.60 1.71
CA LEU A 318 4.11 -28.67 2.20
C LEU A 318 3.07 -28.30 1.11
N PRO A 319 1.78 -28.23 1.47
CA PRO A 319 0.71 -27.78 0.56
C PRO A 319 0.76 -26.27 0.27
N GLY A 320 0.01 -25.82 -0.74
CA GLY A 320 -0.19 -24.38 -1.00
C GLY A 320 1.03 -23.62 -1.56
N LYS A 321 2.02 -24.31 -2.14
CA LYS A 321 3.29 -23.79 -2.70
C LYS A 321 3.96 -22.72 -1.80
N ARG A 322 3.59 -21.45 -1.97
CA ARG A 322 4.20 -20.31 -1.28
C ARG A 322 3.69 -20.16 0.16
N TRP A 323 2.40 -20.33 0.37
CA TRP A 323 1.78 -20.23 1.70
C TRP A 323 2.37 -21.26 2.66
N GLY A 324 2.47 -22.53 2.21
CA GLY A 324 2.99 -23.61 3.06
C GLY A 324 4.44 -23.37 3.46
N ILE A 325 5.28 -22.89 2.54
CA ILE A 325 6.68 -22.55 2.84
C ILE A 325 6.76 -21.42 3.88
N ASP A 326 5.97 -20.36 3.72
CA ASP A 326 5.99 -19.23 4.64
C ASP A 326 5.47 -19.64 6.04
N ARG A 327 4.40 -20.44 6.11
CA ARG A 327 3.86 -20.99 7.37
C ARG A 327 4.85 -21.92 8.07
N TYR A 328 5.48 -22.83 7.33
CA TYR A 328 6.51 -23.72 7.86
C TYR A 328 7.68 -22.94 8.46
N ARG A 329 8.16 -21.89 7.78
CA ARG A 329 9.26 -21.06 8.28
C ARG A 329 8.91 -20.33 9.57
N VAL A 330 7.66 -19.94 9.77
CA VAL A 330 7.20 -19.36 11.04
C VAL A 330 7.29 -20.40 12.16
N LEU A 331 6.83 -21.63 11.92
CA LEU A 331 6.84 -22.70 12.92
C LEU A 331 8.27 -23.14 13.31
N ILE A 332 9.17 -23.28 12.34
CA ILE A 332 10.58 -23.58 12.63
C ILE A 332 11.22 -22.49 13.48
N ARG A 333 10.92 -21.21 13.19
CA ARG A 333 11.43 -20.09 14.00
C ARG A 333 10.85 -20.04 15.40
N ALA A 334 9.66 -20.59 15.58
CA ALA A 334 9.04 -20.78 16.89
C ALA A 334 9.62 -21.98 17.65
N GLY A 335 10.70 -22.61 17.14
CA GLY A 335 11.39 -23.72 17.80
C GLY A 335 10.78 -25.10 17.54
N ARG A 336 9.84 -25.22 16.59
CA ARG A 336 9.28 -26.53 16.23
C ARG A 336 10.28 -27.35 15.42
N THR A 337 10.24 -28.67 15.61
CA THR A 337 11.00 -29.61 14.79
C THR A 337 10.51 -29.60 13.33
N HIS A 338 11.34 -30.10 12.41
CA HIS A 338 10.97 -30.21 11.01
C HIS A 338 9.67 -31.01 10.81
N GLU A 339 9.56 -32.15 11.49
CA GLU A 339 8.44 -33.08 11.36
C GLU A 339 7.14 -32.48 11.91
N ASP A 340 7.20 -31.83 13.07
CA ASP A 340 6.03 -31.17 13.66
C ASP A 340 5.60 -29.96 12.84
N ALA A 341 6.55 -29.18 12.32
CA ALA A 341 6.24 -28.05 11.46
C ALA A 341 5.55 -28.50 10.16
N VAL A 342 6.01 -29.60 9.54
CA VAL A 342 5.36 -30.19 8.36
C VAL A 342 3.96 -30.69 8.70
N ARG A 343 3.80 -31.40 9.82
CA ARG A 343 2.50 -31.92 10.27
C ARG A 343 1.51 -30.77 10.50
N GLN A 344 1.92 -29.72 11.20
CA GLN A 344 1.07 -28.58 11.50
C GLN A 344 0.71 -27.78 10.25
N VAL A 345 1.63 -27.59 9.29
CA VAL A 345 1.30 -26.89 8.04
C VAL A 345 0.27 -27.68 7.22
N LYS A 346 0.34 -29.01 7.23
CA LYS A 346 -0.69 -29.86 6.60
C LYS A 346 -2.03 -29.71 7.30
N ALA A 347 -2.06 -29.70 8.63
CA ALA A 347 -3.29 -29.48 9.41
C ALA A 347 -3.89 -28.08 9.16
N ASP A 348 -3.07 -27.02 9.23
CA ASP A 348 -3.48 -25.64 8.97
C ASP A 348 -4.01 -25.48 7.54
N TRP A 349 -3.41 -26.16 6.57
CA TRP A 349 -3.90 -26.15 5.19
C TRP A 349 -5.23 -26.88 5.05
N ALA A 350 -5.41 -28.03 5.71
CA ALA A 350 -6.67 -28.74 5.70
C ALA A 350 -7.80 -27.89 6.31
N ALA A 351 -7.53 -27.22 7.44
CA ALA A 351 -8.47 -26.28 8.05
C ALA A 351 -8.78 -25.09 7.12
N HIS A 352 -7.75 -24.52 6.47
CA HIS A 352 -7.93 -23.44 5.50
C HIS A 352 -8.82 -23.88 4.33
N VAL A 353 -8.55 -25.03 3.73
CA VAL A 353 -9.35 -25.58 2.62
C VAL A 353 -10.78 -25.91 3.06
N ALA A 354 -10.97 -26.42 4.28
CA ALA A 354 -12.30 -26.71 4.81
C ALA A 354 -13.16 -25.45 5.00
N ALA A 355 -12.54 -24.30 5.29
CA ALA A 355 -13.22 -23.02 5.46
C ALA A 355 -13.58 -22.31 4.13
N LEU A 356 -13.09 -22.80 2.99
CA LEU A 356 -13.38 -22.21 1.69
C LEU A 356 -14.77 -22.65 1.17
N PRO A 357 -15.46 -21.79 0.40
CA PRO A 357 -16.66 -22.16 -0.34
C PRO A 357 -16.42 -23.38 -1.24
N PHE A 358 -17.48 -24.15 -1.51
CA PHE A 358 -17.41 -25.40 -2.26
C PHE A 358 -16.76 -25.25 -3.64
N GLU A 359 -17.11 -24.18 -4.36
CA GLU A 359 -16.61 -23.86 -5.69
C GLU A 359 -15.09 -23.63 -5.68
N GLU A 360 -14.59 -22.94 -4.63
CA GLU A 360 -13.17 -22.66 -4.46
C GLU A 360 -12.38 -23.92 -4.06
N ARG A 361 -12.99 -24.81 -3.27
CA ARG A 361 -12.42 -26.12 -2.93
C ARG A 361 -12.23 -26.99 -4.17
N ILE A 362 -13.23 -27.06 -5.04
CA ILE A 362 -13.15 -27.79 -6.32
C ILE A 362 -12.06 -27.20 -7.20
N HIS A 363 -12.02 -25.88 -7.34
CA HIS A 363 -11.01 -25.21 -8.15
C HIS A 363 -9.57 -25.45 -7.64
N LEU A 364 -9.36 -25.53 -6.33
CA LEU A 364 -8.07 -25.91 -5.74
C LEU A 364 -7.71 -27.38 -5.98
N GLN A 365 -8.68 -28.29 -5.89
CA GLN A 365 -8.47 -29.71 -6.21
C GLN A 365 -8.11 -29.94 -7.68
N ILE A 366 -8.79 -29.25 -8.59
CA ILE A 366 -8.49 -29.27 -10.04
C ILE A 366 -7.07 -28.75 -10.30
N LYS A 367 -6.68 -27.61 -9.70
CA LYS A 367 -5.31 -27.07 -9.79
C LYS A 367 -4.24 -27.98 -9.18
N ALA A 368 -4.60 -28.80 -8.19
CA ALA A 368 -3.73 -29.80 -7.60
C ALA A 368 -3.59 -31.07 -8.46
N GLY A 369 -4.28 -31.13 -9.61
CA GLY A 369 -4.20 -32.24 -10.56
C GLY A 369 -5.30 -33.30 -10.37
N ALA A 370 -6.32 -33.05 -9.54
CA ALA A 370 -7.48 -33.92 -9.47
C ALA A 370 -8.27 -33.82 -10.78
N LYS A 371 -8.50 -34.97 -11.44
CA LYS A 371 -9.38 -35.04 -12.60
C LYS A 371 -10.81 -35.10 -12.11
N VAL A 372 -11.63 -34.12 -12.50
CA VAL A 372 -13.09 -34.23 -12.33
C VAL A 372 -13.56 -35.24 -13.37
N SER A 373 -13.86 -36.46 -12.94
CA SER A 373 -14.52 -37.44 -13.81
C SER A 373 -15.97 -37.02 -14.00
N LYS A 374 -16.38 -36.75 -15.25
CA LYS A 374 -17.78 -36.49 -15.65
C LYS A 374 -18.72 -37.69 -15.48
N VAL A 375 -18.23 -38.84 -15.00
CA VAL A 375 -19.03 -40.06 -14.89
C VAL A 375 -19.74 -40.05 -13.55
N VAL A 376 -20.92 -39.44 -13.52
CA VAL A 376 -21.95 -39.83 -12.56
C VAL A 376 -22.47 -41.18 -13.05
N ARG A 377 -22.13 -42.28 -12.37
CA ARG A 377 -22.92 -43.50 -12.50
C ARG A 377 -24.23 -43.20 -11.78
N LEU A 378 -25.21 -42.71 -12.52
CA LEU A 378 -26.59 -42.75 -12.06
C LEU A 378 -26.91 -44.23 -11.87
N ALA A 379 -27.25 -44.62 -10.64
CA ALA A 379 -27.80 -45.95 -10.41
C ALA A 379 -29.03 -46.11 -11.33
N PRO A 380 -29.24 -47.28 -11.95
CA PRO A 380 -30.46 -47.53 -12.69
C PRO A 380 -31.64 -47.22 -11.77
N VAL A 381 -32.56 -46.38 -12.25
CA VAL A 381 -33.80 -46.06 -11.54
C VAL A 381 -34.49 -47.38 -11.23
N MET A 382 -34.65 -47.68 -9.94
CA MET A 382 -35.36 -48.87 -9.50
C MET A 382 -36.84 -48.70 -9.88
N PRO A 383 -37.46 -49.68 -10.57
CA PRO A 383 -38.85 -49.57 -11.07
C PRO A 383 -39.88 -49.29 -9.97
N GLU A 384 -39.58 -49.62 -8.72
CA GLU A 384 -40.39 -49.32 -7.54
C GLU A 384 -40.57 -47.81 -7.22
N TRP A 385 -39.88 -46.89 -7.90
CA TRP A 385 -39.99 -45.43 -7.67
C TRP A 385 -40.91 -44.71 -8.65
N THR A 386 -41.67 -45.43 -9.48
CA THR A 386 -42.77 -44.86 -10.27
C THR A 386 -44.13 -45.19 -9.66
N PHE A 387 -44.47 -44.49 -8.58
CA PHE A 387 -45.85 -44.12 -8.26
C PHE A 387 -45.93 -42.62 -8.52
N GLY A 388 -46.77 -42.05 -9.37
CA GLY A 388 -47.95 -42.49 -10.09
C GLY A 388 -48.76 -41.21 -10.32
N GLY A 389 -49.29 -41.03 -11.53
CA GLY A 389 -50.38 -40.08 -11.74
C GLY A 389 -50.08 -38.81 -12.54
N VAL A 390 -50.56 -38.88 -13.79
CA VAL A 390 -51.26 -37.83 -14.55
C VAL A 390 -50.42 -36.82 -15.34
N ALA A 391 -50.72 -36.86 -16.65
CA ALA A 391 -50.26 -36.01 -17.72
C ALA A 391 -50.87 -34.60 -17.69
N THR A 392 -50.08 -33.63 -18.12
CA THR A 392 -50.41 -32.44 -18.95
C THR A 392 -49.06 -31.77 -19.22
N GLY A 393 -48.56 -31.58 -20.44
CA GLY A 393 -49.21 -30.93 -21.58
C GLY A 393 -48.77 -29.46 -21.64
N ALA A 394 -47.81 -29.16 -22.52
CA ALA A 394 -47.45 -27.84 -23.06
C ALA A 394 -47.00 -26.71 -22.10
N LEU A 395 -45.69 -26.41 -22.10
CA LEU A 395 -45.07 -25.15 -22.60
C LEU A 395 -43.54 -25.20 -22.46
#